data_AF-A0A7R9A6P0-F1
#
_entry.id   AF-A0A7R9A6P0-F1
#
_cell.length_a   1.000
_cell.length_b   1.000
_cell.length_c   1.000
_cell.angle_alpha   90.00
_cell.angle_beta   90.00
_cell.angle_gamma   90.00
#
_symmetry.space_group_name_H-M   'P 1'
#
loop_
_entity.id
_entity.type
_entity.pdbx_description
1 polymer ?
#
loop_
_entity_poly.entity_id
_entity_poly.type
_entity_poly.pdbx_seq_one_letter_code
_entity_poly.pdbx_strand_id
1 'polypeptide(L)'
;MRILTFAILLVCCISVTLTQFIGDPIFCISNALGPKAKAEMKAVNIYCLISSTFTLPDEYDKETGADVAHPGLGVDAPEKDKRYHSYYIWVPIVLLLQAISFRIPHLLWKGFEGGRLRAIIVESSTVVLGLDKRQEVESRVLDYLETFKGRHNLWFFKYVLCEFLNFVVVVGNIYATDAFLGHEFSKYGLEVVQFLDEDPRSRTDPMVREKY
;
A
#
# COMPACT_ATOMS: atom_id res chain seq x y z
N MET A 1 5.71 -9.85 -12.92
CA MET A 1 5.90 -9.18 -11.61
C MET A 1 5.03 -7.93 -11.44
N ARG A 2 5.11 -6.90 -12.32
CA ARG A 2 4.32 -5.64 -12.17
C ARG A 2 2.79 -5.79 -12.14
N ILE A 3 2.22 -6.72 -12.91
CA ILE A 3 0.78 -6.98 -12.90
C ILE A 3 0.35 -7.65 -11.60
N LEU A 4 1.23 -8.49 -11.03
CA LEU A 4 0.98 -9.18 -9.77
C LEU A 4 0.98 -8.19 -8.60
N THR A 5 1.98 -7.32 -8.50
CA THR A 5 2.05 -6.30 -7.44
C THR A 5 0.88 -5.32 -7.52
N PHE A 6 0.52 -4.87 -8.72
CA PHE A 6 -0.67 -4.05 -8.92
C PHE A 6 -1.96 -4.76 -8.51
N ALA A 7 -2.15 -6.02 -8.93
CA ALA A 7 -3.34 -6.80 -8.59
C ALA A 7 -3.44 -7.04 -7.07
N ILE A 8 -2.34 -7.38 -6.40
CA ILE A 8 -2.30 -7.57 -4.95
C ILE A 8 -2.68 -6.29 -4.22
N LEU A 9 -2.07 -5.15 -4.57
CA LEU A 9 -2.38 -3.87 -3.94
C LEU A 9 -3.83 -3.44 -4.17
N LEU A 10 -4.38 -3.71 -5.35
CA LEU A 10 -5.76 -3.41 -5.67
C LEU A 10 -6.72 -4.28 -4.86
N VAL A 11 -6.44 -5.58 -4.72
CA VAL A 11 -7.21 -6.49 -3.86
C VAL A 11 -7.15 -6.02 -2.41
N CYS A 12 -5.96 -5.71 -1.87
CA CYS A 12 -5.81 -5.18 -0.51
C CYS A 12 -6.59 -3.88 -0.32
N CYS A 13 -6.50 -2.95 -1.27
CA CYS A 13 -7.24 -1.68 -1.24
C CYS A 13 -8.76 -1.93 -1.21
N ILE A 14 -9.28 -2.83 -2.06
CA ILE A 14 -10.69 -3.21 -2.07
C ILE A 14 -11.08 -3.85 -0.75
N SER A 15 -10.31 -4.80 -0.23
CA SER A 15 -10.60 -5.46 1.04
C SER A 15 -10.70 -4.47 2.19
N VAL A 16 -9.71 -3.56 2.33
CA VAL A 16 -9.73 -2.54 3.39
C VAL A 16 -10.93 -1.60 3.20
N THR A 17 -11.19 -1.16 1.98
CA THR A 17 -12.34 -0.28 1.69
C THR A 17 -13.66 -0.97 2.04
N LEU A 18 -13.82 -2.25 1.68
CA LEU A 18 -15.01 -3.03 2.03
C LEU A 18 -15.19 -3.12 3.54
N THR A 19 -14.12 -3.36 4.29
CA THR A 19 -14.19 -3.40 5.77
C THR A 19 -14.55 -2.05 6.39
N GLN A 20 -14.13 -0.93 5.78
CA GLN A 20 -14.43 0.42 6.25
C GLN A 20 -15.87 0.87 5.91
N PHE A 21 -16.43 0.42 4.78
CA PHE A 21 -17.77 0.81 4.33
C PHE A 21 -18.89 -0.13 4.81
N ILE A 22 -18.63 -1.44 4.85
CA ILE A 22 -19.63 -2.46 5.16
C ILE A 22 -19.52 -2.93 6.61
N GLY A 23 -18.30 -2.92 7.16
CA GLY A 23 -18.05 -3.27 8.56
C GLY A 23 -18.04 -2.07 9.50
N ASP A 24 -17.91 -2.37 10.79
CA ASP A 24 -17.60 -1.37 11.80
C ASP A 24 -16.07 -1.30 11.97
N PRO A 25 -15.41 -0.17 11.61
CA PRO A 25 -13.95 -0.08 11.62
C PRO A 25 -13.36 0.01 13.04
N ILE A 26 -14.17 0.40 14.03
CA ILE A 26 -13.80 0.48 15.44
C ILE A 26 -15.04 0.22 16.31
N PHE A 27 -14.83 -0.43 17.46
CA PHE A 27 -15.86 -0.63 18.48
C PHE A 27 -15.54 0.22 19.71
N CYS A 28 -16.43 1.16 20.03
CA CYS A 28 -16.30 2.00 21.21
C CYS A 28 -17.10 1.45 22.39
N ILE A 29 -16.59 1.65 23.61
CA ILE A 29 -17.33 1.34 24.84
C ILE A 29 -18.05 2.60 25.29
N SER A 30 -19.38 2.61 25.22
CA SER A 30 -20.21 3.77 25.56
C SER A 30 -21.00 3.59 26.85
N ASN A 31 -20.55 2.73 27.77
CA ASN A 31 -21.31 2.34 28.97
C ASN A 31 -21.74 3.53 29.86
N ALA A 32 -21.04 4.66 29.77
CA ALA A 32 -21.36 5.90 30.50
C ALA A 32 -22.36 6.82 29.76
N LEU A 33 -22.58 6.61 28.46
CA LEU A 33 -23.56 7.35 27.70
C LEU A 33 -24.91 6.61 27.82
N GLY A 34 -25.95 7.34 28.25
CA GLY A 34 -27.26 6.77 28.56
C GLY A 34 -27.91 5.95 27.43
N PRO A 35 -29.14 5.43 27.65
CA PRO A 35 -29.77 4.44 26.76
C PRO A 35 -29.87 4.85 25.27
N LYS A 36 -29.86 6.17 24.98
CA LYS A 36 -29.86 6.72 23.62
C LYS A 36 -28.56 6.43 22.85
N ALA A 37 -27.40 6.49 23.49
CA ALA A 37 -26.12 6.20 22.81
C ALA A 37 -25.96 4.71 22.50
N LYS A 38 -26.50 3.84 23.37
CA LYS A 38 -26.56 2.40 23.11
C LYS A 38 -27.48 2.06 21.92
N ALA A 39 -28.54 2.84 21.72
CA ALA A 39 -29.42 2.71 20.55
C ALA A 39 -28.75 3.16 19.24
N GLU A 40 -27.81 4.10 19.30
CA GLU A 40 -27.11 4.67 18.15
C GLU A 40 -25.60 4.32 18.14
N MET A 41 -25.25 3.09 18.52
CA MET A 41 -23.86 2.65 18.62
C MET A 41 -23.05 2.86 17.33
N LYS A 42 -23.69 2.74 16.17
CA LYS A 42 -23.06 2.98 14.86
C LYS A 42 -22.59 4.43 14.70
N ALA A 43 -23.36 5.40 15.16
CA ALA A 43 -22.98 6.82 15.10
C ALA A 43 -21.83 7.11 16.07
N VAL A 44 -21.85 6.49 17.26
CA VAL A 44 -20.77 6.60 18.26
C VAL A 44 -19.46 6.03 17.71
N ASN A 45 -19.49 4.85 17.08
CA ASN A 45 -18.29 4.24 16.48
C ASN A 45 -17.70 5.12 15.37
N ILE A 46 -18.52 5.70 14.49
CA ILE A 46 -18.05 6.62 13.44
C ILE A 46 -17.46 7.89 14.06
N TYR A 47 -18.11 8.44 15.09
CA TYR A 47 -17.60 9.60 15.80
C TYR A 47 -16.25 9.31 16.46
N CYS A 48 -16.10 8.16 17.12
CA CYS A 48 -14.82 7.70 17.66
C CYS A 48 -13.74 7.51 16.59
N LEU A 49 -14.11 7.10 15.38
CA LEU A 49 -13.15 6.92 14.29
C LEU A 49 -12.65 8.27 13.78
N ILE A 50 -13.56 9.23 13.56
CA ILE A 50 -13.24 10.55 13.00
C ILE A 50 -12.57 11.44 14.05
N SER A 51 -13.06 11.40 15.28
CA SER A 51 -12.45 12.07 16.43
C SER A 51 -11.21 11.28 16.79
N SER A 52 -10.04 11.79 16.40
CA SER A 52 -8.76 11.08 16.53
C SER A 52 -8.61 10.43 17.91
N THR A 53 -8.42 9.12 17.93
CA THR A 53 -8.16 8.37 19.16
C THR A 53 -6.71 8.57 19.59
N PHE A 54 -6.46 8.50 20.90
CA PHE A 54 -5.11 8.58 21.43
C PHE A 54 -4.84 7.47 22.44
N THR A 55 -3.57 7.06 22.51
CA THR A 55 -3.05 6.18 23.56
C THR A 55 -2.14 6.96 24.49
N LEU A 56 -2.10 6.57 25.76
CA LEU A 56 -1.24 7.14 26.79
C LEU A 56 -0.05 6.20 27.04
N PRO A 57 1.18 6.56 26.61
CA PRO A 57 2.34 5.70 26.75
C PRO A 57 2.65 5.31 28.20
N ASP A 58 2.44 6.24 29.13
CA ASP A 58 2.69 6.04 30.56
C ASP A 58 1.78 4.99 31.22
N GLU A 59 0.74 4.53 30.50
CA GLU A 59 -0.25 3.57 30.98
C GLU A 59 -0.02 2.15 30.39
N TYR A 60 1.07 1.91 29.67
CA TYR A 60 1.39 0.57 29.12
C TYR A 60 1.86 -0.43 30.18
N ASP A 61 2.64 0.03 31.16
CA ASP A 61 3.25 -0.85 32.16
C ASP A 61 2.33 -1.18 33.36
N LYS A 62 1.08 -0.69 33.33
CA LYS A 62 0.11 -0.92 34.40
C LYS A 62 -0.60 -2.26 34.25
N GLU A 63 -0.93 -2.88 35.38
CA GLU A 63 -1.59 -4.17 35.39
C GLU A 63 -3.02 -4.08 34.84
N THR A 64 -3.28 -4.87 33.80
CA THR A 64 -4.57 -4.96 33.14
C THR A 64 -5.60 -5.65 34.02
N GLY A 65 -6.77 -5.02 34.19
CA GLY A 65 -7.86 -5.52 35.03
C GLY A 65 -7.81 -5.07 36.50
N ALA A 66 -6.69 -4.50 36.95
CA ALA A 66 -6.59 -3.84 38.26
C ALA A 66 -6.60 -2.32 38.11
N ASP A 67 -5.61 -1.76 37.39
CA ASP A 67 -5.42 -0.32 37.27
C ASP A 67 -5.92 0.25 35.94
N VAL A 68 -5.86 -0.55 34.85
CA VAL A 68 -6.28 -0.13 33.50
C VAL A 68 -7.11 -1.21 32.81
N ALA A 69 -8.06 -0.80 31.96
CA ALA A 69 -8.90 -1.73 31.19
C ALA A 69 -8.15 -2.41 30.03
N HIS A 70 -7.12 -1.74 29.49
CA HIS A 70 -6.23 -2.23 28.45
C HIS A 70 -4.92 -1.42 28.53
N PRO A 71 -3.76 -1.98 28.15
CA PRO A 71 -2.51 -1.22 28.10
C PRO A 71 -2.65 0.01 27.20
N GLY A 72 -2.16 1.16 27.67
CA GLY A 72 -2.24 2.43 26.93
C GLY A 72 -3.56 3.20 27.05
N LEU A 73 -4.54 2.70 27.85
CA LEU A 73 -5.77 3.40 28.20
C LEU A 73 -5.71 3.95 29.62
N GLY A 74 -6.10 5.20 29.81
CA GLY A 74 -6.16 5.82 31.13
C GLY A 74 -6.97 7.11 31.15
N VAL A 75 -7.07 7.73 32.32
CA VAL A 75 -7.74 9.04 32.47
C VAL A 75 -6.93 10.11 31.77
N ASP A 76 -7.61 10.88 30.92
CA ASP A 76 -7.05 12.05 30.27
C ASP A 76 -6.65 13.10 31.32
N ALA A 77 -5.36 13.37 31.40
CA ALA A 77 -4.79 14.45 32.20
C ALA A 77 -3.85 15.28 31.30
N PRO A 78 -3.83 16.62 31.47
CA PRO A 78 -3.07 17.52 30.60
C PRO A 78 -1.54 17.32 30.68
N GLU A 79 -1.04 16.69 31.74
CA GLU A 79 0.39 16.42 31.93
C GLU A 79 0.88 15.11 31.29
N LYS A 80 -0.02 14.28 30.75
CA LYS A 80 0.35 12.99 30.17
C LYS A 80 0.67 13.12 28.68
N ASP A 81 1.69 12.40 28.22
CA ASP A 81 1.98 12.29 26.81
C ASP A 81 0.86 11.55 26.08
N LYS A 82 0.41 12.10 24.96
CA LYS A 82 -0.68 11.55 24.13
C LYS A 82 -0.16 11.23 22.74
N ARG A 83 -0.41 10.01 22.27
CA ARG A 83 -0.12 9.61 20.88
C ARG A 83 -1.39 9.41 20.10
N TYR A 84 -1.54 10.15 19.01
CA TYR A 84 -2.74 10.17 18.19
C TYR A 84 -2.65 9.18 17.02
N HIS A 85 -3.74 8.42 16.81
CA HIS A 85 -3.83 7.35 15.82
C HIS A 85 -4.78 7.71 14.67
N SER A 86 -4.53 8.82 13.98
CA SER A 86 -5.43 9.33 12.93
C SER A 86 -5.18 8.74 11.53
N TYR A 87 -4.16 7.90 11.36
CA TYR A 87 -3.72 7.43 10.04
C TYR A 87 -4.67 6.40 9.41
N TYR A 88 -5.45 5.65 10.20
CA TYR A 88 -6.33 4.58 9.69
C TYR A 88 -7.33 5.03 8.61
N ILE A 89 -7.85 6.26 8.71
CA ILE A 89 -8.78 6.84 7.72
C ILE A 89 -8.11 7.00 6.35
N TRP A 90 -6.80 7.28 6.34
CA TRP A 90 -6.05 7.58 5.13
C TRP A 90 -5.46 6.34 4.46
N VAL A 91 -5.44 5.18 5.15
CA VAL A 91 -4.90 3.92 4.63
C VAL A 91 -5.45 3.56 3.23
N PRO A 92 -6.78 3.60 2.97
CA PRO A 92 -7.31 3.25 1.64
C PRO A 92 -6.82 4.22 0.55
N ILE A 93 -6.70 5.50 0.87
CA ILE A 93 -6.26 6.54 -0.07
C ILE A 93 -4.78 6.33 -0.40
N VAL A 94 -3.95 6.05 0.61
CA VAL A 94 -2.52 5.75 0.42
C VAL A 94 -2.36 4.50 -0.43
N LEU A 95 -3.05 3.40 -0.12
CA LEU A 95 -2.99 2.15 -0.91
C LEU A 95 -3.39 2.37 -2.38
N LEU A 96 -4.37 3.21 -2.65
CA LEU A 96 -4.77 3.57 -4.02
C LEU A 96 -3.66 4.35 -4.74
N LEU A 97 -3.07 5.36 -4.09
CA LEU A 97 -1.95 6.13 -4.64
C LEU A 97 -0.73 5.25 -4.90
N GLN A 98 -0.43 4.32 -4.00
CA GLN A 98 0.63 3.33 -4.15
C GLN A 98 0.37 2.44 -5.37
N ALA A 99 -0.85 1.90 -5.52
CA ALA A 99 -1.22 1.08 -6.68
C ALA A 99 -1.07 1.85 -8.01
N ILE A 100 -1.49 3.12 -8.05
CA ILE A 100 -1.33 3.99 -9.22
C ILE A 100 0.15 4.22 -9.52
N SER A 101 0.98 4.47 -8.50
CA SER A 101 2.41 4.74 -8.68
C SER A 101 3.14 3.59 -9.38
N PHE A 102 2.80 2.33 -9.06
CA PHE A 102 3.35 1.14 -9.73
C PHE A 102 2.94 1.02 -11.21
N ARG A 103 1.89 1.73 -11.64
CA ARG A 103 1.43 1.75 -13.03
C ARG A 103 2.18 2.79 -13.87
N ILE A 104 2.72 3.84 -13.25
CA ILE A 104 3.38 4.98 -13.94
C ILE A 104 4.51 4.52 -14.88
N PRO A 105 5.47 3.69 -14.46
CA PRO A 105 6.58 3.29 -15.34
C PRO A 105 6.10 2.56 -16.59
N HIS A 106 5.03 1.76 -16.48
CA HIS A 106 4.47 1.04 -17.62
C HIS A 106 3.74 1.96 -18.61
N LEU A 107 3.03 2.97 -18.12
CA LEU A 107 2.38 3.97 -18.97
C LEU A 107 3.41 4.80 -19.73
N LEU A 108 4.49 5.21 -19.05
CA LEU A 108 5.62 5.89 -19.68
C LEU A 108 6.28 5.03 -20.75
N TRP A 109 6.53 3.75 -20.47
CA TRP A 109 7.08 2.81 -21.46
C TRP A 109 6.19 2.66 -22.68
N LYS A 110 4.87 2.47 -22.49
CA LYS A 110 3.91 2.38 -23.60
C LYS A 110 3.89 3.64 -24.46
N GLY A 111 3.98 4.82 -23.84
CA GLY A 111 4.08 6.09 -24.54
C GLY A 111 5.38 6.21 -25.35
N PHE A 112 6.50 5.79 -24.77
CA PHE A 112 7.82 5.85 -25.42
C PHE A 112 8.03 4.80 -26.53
N GLU A 113 7.42 3.63 -26.40
CA GLU A 113 7.54 2.52 -27.35
C GLU A 113 6.68 2.72 -28.62
N GLY A 114 5.58 3.48 -28.52
CA GLY A 114 4.77 3.87 -29.68
C GLY A 114 4.18 2.70 -30.47
N GLY A 115 4.02 1.52 -29.84
CA GLY A 115 3.41 0.32 -30.44
C GLY A 115 4.28 -0.43 -31.46
N ARG A 116 5.48 0.05 -31.76
CA ARG A 116 6.33 -0.49 -32.83
C ARG A 116 6.84 -1.91 -32.57
N LEU A 117 7.13 -2.26 -31.32
CA LEU A 117 7.54 -3.63 -30.95
C LEU A 117 6.36 -4.61 -31.05
N ARG A 118 5.15 -4.18 -30.65
CA ARG A 118 3.92 -4.98 -30.79
C ARG A 118 3.59 -5.27 -32.25
N ALA A 119 3.77 -4.29 -33.14
CA ALA A 119 3.56 -4.48 -34.57
C ALA A 119 4.45 -5.61 -35.11
N ILE A 120 5.74 -5.64 -34.72
CA ILE A 120 6.67 -6.69 -35.13
C ILE A 120 6.31 -8.07 -34.57
N ILE A 121 5.95 -8.15 -33.29
CA ILE A 121 5.59 -9.43 -32.67
C ILE A 121 4.38 -10.04 -33.40
N VAL A 122 3.37 -9.22 -33.72
CA VAL A 122 2.18 -9.66 -34.46
C VAL A 122 2.56 -10.07 -35.88
N GLU A 123 3.37 -9.27 -36.57
CA GLU A 123 3.77 -9.52 -37.95
C GLU A 123 4.68 -10.75 -38.09
N SER A 124 5.62 -10.95 -37.15
CA SER A 124 6.42 -12.17 -37.01
C SER A 124 5.54 -13.40 -36.80
N SER A 125 4.51 -13.31 -35.94
CA SER A 125 3.56 -14.40 -35.70
C SER A 125 2.79 -14.77 -36.98
N THR A 126 2.43 -13.78 -37.80
CA THR A 126 1.74 -14.03 -39.08
C THR A 126 2.63 -14.70 -40.13
N VAL A 127 3.94 -14.44 -40.12
CA VAL A 127 4.91 -15.13 -41.00
C VAL A 127 5.09 -16.59 -40.59
N VAL A 128 5.16 -16.86 -39.29
CA VAL A 128 5.28 -18.22 -38.75
C VAL A 128 4.04 -19.06 -39.09
N LEU A 129 2.87 -18.44 -39.17
CA LEU A 129 1.61 -19.09 -39.56
C LEU A 129 1.49 -19.38 -41.07
N GLY A 130 2.49 -19.02 -41.88
CA GLY A 130 2.55 -19.42 -43.29
C GLY A 130 1.51 -18.74 -44.20
N LEU A 131 0.90 -17.65 -43.76
CA LEU A 131 0.07 -16.81 -44.64
C LEU A 131 1.01 -16.12 -45.65
N ASP A 132 0.61 -16.15 -46.92
CA ASP A 132 1.41 -15.99 -48.16
C ASP A 132 1.99 -14.57 -48.41
N LYS A 133 2.47 -13.89 -47.36
CA LYS A 133 2.96 -12.50 -47.35
C LYS A 133 4.44 -12.38 -46.97
N ARG A 134 5.23 -13.45 -47.15
CA ARG A 134 6.66 -13.47 -46.75
C ARG A 134 7.46 -12.29 -47.31
N GLN A 135 7.24 -11.95 -48.58
CA GLN A 135 7.97 -10.88 -49.27
C GLN A 135 7.61 -9.47 -48.77
N GLU A 136 6.35 -9.27 -48.37
CA GLU A 136 5.88 -7.99 -47.79
C GLU A 136 6.41 -7.82 -46.36
N VAL A 137 6.48 -8.90 -45.58
CA VAL A 137 7.03 -8.85 -44.22
C VAL A 137 8.54 -8.70 -44.24
N GLU A 138 9.25 -9.36 -45.15
CA GLU A 138 10.71 -9.25 -45.27
C GLU A 138 11.13 -7.80 -45.58
N SER A 139 10.44 -7.12 -46.49
CA SER A 139 10.73 -5.72 -46.80
C SER A 139 10.44 -4.78 -45.63
N ARG A 140 9.37 -4.99 -44.87
CA ARG A 140 9.06 -4.20 -43.65
C ARG A 140 10.02 -4.46 -42.51
N VAL A 141 10.51 -5.69 -42.34
CA VAL A 141 11.54 -6.03 -41.34
C VAL A 141 12.88 -5.39 -41.69
N LEU A 142 13.26 -5.38 -42.98
CA LEU A 142 14.47 -4.72 -43.46
C LEU A 142 14.40 -3.20 -43.29
N ASP A 143 13.28 -2.57 -43.66
CA ASP A 143 13.04 -1.13 -43.47
C ASP A 143 13.05 -0.75 -41.97
N TYR A 144 12.54 -1.64 -41.11
CA TYR A 144 12.61 -1.49 -39.67
C TYR A 144 14.04 -1.63 -39.12
N LEU A 145 14.81 -2.61 -39.58
CA LEU A 145 16.20 -2.83 -39.21
C LEU A 145 17.10 -1.66 -39.63
N GLU A 146 16.88 -1.10 -40.82
CA GLU A 146 17.58 0.12 -41.28
C GLU A 146 17.21 1.33 -40.44
N THR A 147 15.92 1.50 -40.13
CA THR A 147 15.44 2.57 -39.24
C THR A 147 15.96 2.40 -37.80
N PHE A 148 16.23 1.17 -37.36
CA PHE A 148 16.76 0.87 -36.01
C PHE A 148 18.28 1.05 -35.90
N LYS A 149 19.03 0.83 -36.99
CA LYS A 149 20.50 0.78 -37.02
C LYS A 149 21.21 2.02 -36.45
N GLY A 150 20.54 3.19 -36.41
CA GLY A 150 21.07 4.44 -35.86
C GLY A 150 20.46 4.91 -34.53
N ARG A 151 19.43 4.24 -34.00
CA ARG A 151 18.63 4.74 -32.83
C ARG A 151 18.71 3.84 -31.58
N HIS A 152 19.62 2.87 -31.60
CA HIS A 152 19.84 1.90 -30.51
C HIS A 152 20.12 2.56 -29.17
N ASN A 153 20.93 3.63 -29.12
CA ASN A 153 21.29 4.28 -27.87
C ASN A 153 20.10 4.95 -27.17
N LEU A 154 19.21 5.60 -27.91
CA LEU A 154 18.07 6.30 -27.32
C LEU A 154 16.96 5.33 -26.87
N TRP A 155 16.72 4.26 -27.64
CA TRP A 155 15.76 3.23 -27.25
C TRP A 155 16.25 2.44 -26.03
N PHE A 156 17.52 2.05 -26.03
CA PHE A 156 18.17 1.42 -24.87
C PHE A 156 18.15 2.34 -23.64
N PHE A 157 18.48 3.64 -23.82
CA PHE A 157 18.43 4.60 -22.72
C PHE A 157 17.02 4.76 -22.15
N LYS A 158 15.99 4.82 -22.99
CA LYS A 158 14.58 4.85 -22.54
C LYS A 158 14.20 3.59 -21.76
N TYR A 159 14.70 2.43 -22.17
CA TYR A 159 14.49 1.17 -21.46
C TYR A 159 15.16 1.17 -20.09
N VAL A 160 16.45 1.52 -20.03
CA VAL A 160 17.21 1.64 -18.78
C VAL A 160 16.57 2.66 -17.84
N LEU A 161 16.15 3.82 -18.37
CA LEU A 161 15.44 4.84 -17.60
C LEU A 161 14.11 4.31 -17.04
N CYS A 162 13.36 3.54 -17.82
CA CYS A 162 12.13 2.92 -17.33
C CYS A 162 12.42 1.91 -16.21
N GLU A 163 13.48 1.12 -16.31
CA GLU A 163 13.84 0.17 -15.26
C GLU A 163 14.29 0.88 -13.98
N PHE A 164 15.09 1.94 -14.11
CA PHE A 164 15.46 2.81 -12.98
C PHE A 164 14.24 3.45 -12.32
N LEU A 165 13.27 3.95 -13.10
CA LEU A 165 12.02 4.50 -12.58
C LEU A 165 11.22 3.47 -11.79
N ASN A 166 11.24 2.20 -12.18
CA ASN A 166 10.59 1.14 -11.39
C ASN A 166 11.26 0.95 -10.04
N PHE A 167 12.59 0.97 -10.00
CA PHE A 167 13.33 0.91 -8.74
C PHE A 167 13.01 2.10 -7.84
N VAL A 168 13.01 3.32 -8.39
CA VAL A 168 12.64 4.54 -7.66
C VAL A 168 11.21 4.46 -7.11
N VAL A 169 10.25 3.95 -7.90
CA VAL A 169 8.87 3.76 -7.45
C VAL A 169 8.81 2.76 -6.29
N VAL A 170 9.51 1.62 -6.36
CA VAL A 170 9.53 0.64 -5.26
C VAL A 170 10.09 1.27 -3.98
N VAL A 171 11.25 1.90 -4.07
CA VAL A 171 11.91 2.55 -2.93
C VAL A 171 11.04 3.68 -2.36
N GLY A 172 10.45 4.51 -3.23
CA GLY A 172 9.54 5.58 -2.83
C GLY A 172 8.29 5.08 -2.12
N ASN A 173 7.70 3.95 -2.55
CA ASN A 173 6.57 3.35 -1.87
C ASN A 173 6.94 2.83 -0.47
N ILE A 174 8.13 2.26 -0.30
CA ILE A 174 8.63 1.80 1.01
C ILE A 174 8.77 3.00 1.96
N TYR A 175 9.47 4.05 1.53
CA TYR A 175 9.64 5.27 2.34
C TYR A 175 8.31 5.98 2.63
N ALA A 176 7.41 6.04 1.66
CA ALA A 176 6.08 6.62 1.87
C ALA A 176 5.26 5.82 2.90
N THR A 177 5.37 4.50 2.88
CA THR A 177 4.72 3.63 3.88
C THR A 177 5.32 3.87 5.26
N ASP A 178 6.65 3.90 5.37
CA ASP A 178 7.37 4.14 6.62
C ASP A 178 7.04 5.51 7.23
N ALA A 179 7.09 6.59 6.44
CA ALA A 179 6.73 7.92 6.88
C ALA A 179 5.24 8.03 7.28
N PHE A 180 4.36 7.33 6.57
CA PHE A 180 2.93 7.31 6.88
C PHE A 180 2.61 6.63 8.21
N LEU A 181 3.38 5.60 8.58
CA LEU A 181 3.25 4.85 9.83
C LEU A 181 4.11 5.41 10.97
N GLY A 182 4.69 6.61 10.81
CA GLY A 182 5.47 7.26 11.87
C GLY A 182 6.89 6.71 12.06
N HIS A 183 7.53 6.22 10.99
CA HIS A 183 8.93 5.73 10.96
C HIS A 183 9.25 4.42 11.71
N GLU A 184 8.23 3.70 12.19
CA GLU A 184 8.42 2.42 12.90
C GLU A 184 8.18 1.17 12.02
N PHE A 185 7.64 1.36 10.81
CA PHE A 185 7.33 0.24 9.91
C PHE A 185 8.58 -0.55 9.48
N SER A 186 9.71 0.12 9.32
CA SER A 186 10.97 -0.53 8.90
C SER A 186 11.48 -1.57 9.92
N LYS A 187 11.20 -1.39 11.22
CA LYS A 187 11.59 -2.33 12.28
C LYS A 187 10.51 -3.38 12.55
N TYR A 188 9.25 -2.98 12.38
CA TYR A 188 8.07 -3.83 12.59
C TYR A 188 8.17 -5.19 11.88
N GLY A 189 8.69 -5.24 10.65
CA GLY A 189 8.77 -6.50 9.88
C GLY A 189 9.55 -7.62 10.57
N LEU A 190 10.59 -7.30 11.35
CA LEU A 190 11.37 -8.27 12.11
C LEU A 190 10.74 -8.56 13.49
N GLU A 191 10.18 -7.53 14.12
CA GLU A 191 9.57 -7.64 15.45
C GLU A 191 8.25 -8.44 15.43
N VAL A 192 7.49 -8.38 14.34
CA VAL A 192 6.28 -9.17 14.15
C VAL A 192 6.55 -10.67 14.21
N VAL A 193 7.71 -11.11 13.71
CA VAL A 193 8.07 -12.54 13.74
C VAL A 193 8.22 -13.02 15.18
N GLN A 194 8.77 -12.18 16.07
CA GLN A 194 8.90 -12.49 17.50
C GLN A 194 7.54 -12.38 18.21
N PHE A 195 6.75 -11.37 17.87
CA PHE A 195 5.39 -11.17 18.39
C PHE A 195 4.42 -12.32 18.08
N LEU A 196 4.53 -12.95 16.91
CA LEU A 196 3.69 -14.09 16.55
C LEU A 196 3.96 -15.34 17.42
N ASP A 197 5.12 -15.41 18.06
CA ASP A 197 5.52 -16.51 18.95
C ASP A 197 5.11 -16.27 20.42
N GLU A 198 4.72 -15.04 20.78
CA GLU A 198 4.27 -14.69 22.14
C GLU A 198 2.83 -15.16 22.45
N ASP A 199 2.56 -15.49 23.72
CA ASP A 199 1.23 -15.90 24.18
C ASP A 199 0.19 -14.79 23.89
N PRO A 200 -0.93 -15.09 23.22
CA PRO A 200 -1.96 -14.12 22.86
C PRO A 200 -2.48 -13.25 24.03
N ARG A 201 -2.35 -13.71 25.27
CA ARG A 201 -2.82 -12.98 26.47
C ARG A 201 -1.85 -11.90 26.97
N SER A 202 -0.55 -12.03 26.68
CA SER A 202 0.48 -11.03 27.04
C SER A 202 0.89 -10.15 25.85
N ARG A 203 0.27 -10.40 24.70
CA ARG A 203 0.67 -9.86 23.41
C ARG A 203 0.33 -8.37 23.30
N THR A 204 1.36 -7.53 23.30
CA THR A 204 1.22 -6.07 23.08
C THR A 204 1.70 -5.75 21.67
N ASP A 205 0.87 -5.07 20.86
CA ASP A 205 1.20 -4.77 19.46
C ASP A 205 2.50 -3.94 19.37
N PRO A 206 3.54 -4.38 18.62
CA PRO A 206 4.80 -3.67 18.52
C PRO A 206 4.65 -2.29 17.86
N MET A 207 3.61 -2.06 17.05
CA MET A 207 3.31 -0.71 16.53
C MET A 207 2.79 0.25 17.60
N VAL A 208 2.36 -0.28 18.73
CA VAL A 208 1.75 0.44 19.85
C VAL A 208 2.74 0.60 21.01
N ARG A 209 3.70 -0.32 21.11
CA ARG A 209 4.73 -0.40 22.15
C ARG A 209 5.98 0.38 21.75
N GLU A 210 5.93 1.70 21.85
CA GLU A 210 7.13 2.50 21.69
C GLU A 210 8.01 2.35 22.94
N LYS A 211 9.09 1.57 22.82
CA LYS A 211 10.23 1.60 23.74
C LYS A 211 10.93 2.94 23.59
N TYR A 212 10.97 3.72 24.67
CA TYR A 212 12.14 4.54 24.94
C TYR A 212 13.27 3.67 25.51
#